data_AF-A0A816KAJ0-F1
#
_entry.id   AF-A0A816KAJ0-F1
#
_cell.length_a   1.000
_cell.length_b   1.000
_cell.length_c   1.000
_cell.angle_alpha   90.00
_cell.angle_beta   90.00
_cell.angle_gamma   90.00
#
_symmetry.space_group_name_H-M   'P 1'
#
loop_
_entity.id
_entity.type
_entity.pdbx_description
1 polymer ?
#
loop_
_entity_poly.entity_id
_entity_poly.type
_entity_poly.pdbx_seq_one_letter_code
_entity_poly.pdbx_strand_id
1 'polypeptide(L)'
;MYFNNSKPKHSVYKAFRPIIFGGCLTLSPLGDNQCPLYIEQQFSKDDIGYPIRFSNWGSGARFVPESENLNIEMVIPITTCVQSSTYWWVTATEGSKWLFISAGPKPDPGEASSKSFFQIKKVGDFTNGYKIMFCSKDNNCINVGIVVDEYGVQRLALCTMPFPITLVKADGTQGRSYIIE
;
A
#
# COMPACT_ATOMS: atom_id res chain seq x y z
N MET A 1 13.81 3.06 -41.01
CA MET A 1 14.22 3.76 -39.77
C MET A 1 13.71 2.95 -38.60
N TYR A 2 14.60 2.28 -37.88
CA TYR A 2 14.27 1.46 -36.72
C TYR A 2 14.20 2.37 -35.50
N PHE A 3 13.01 2.53 -34.92
CA PHE A 3 12.89 3.10 -33.58
C PHE A 3 12.80 1.97 -32.56
N ASN A 4 13.73 2.09 -31.63
CA ASN A 4 14.25 1.12 -30.70
C ASN A 4 13.21 0.69 -29.65
N ASN A 5 13.15 -0.61 -29.36
CA ASN A 5 12.40 -1.24 -28.25
C ASN A 5 13.02 -0.89 -26.90
N SER A 6 12.97 0.39 -26.50
CA SER A 6 13.44 0.86 -25.20
C SER A 6 12.28 1.40 -24.38
N LYS A 7 11.83 0.57 -23.44
CA LYS A 7 10.86 0.83 -22.36
C LYS A 7 10.81 2.32 -21.93
N PRO A 8 9.63 2.91 -21.64
CA PRO A 8 9.61 4.17 -20.90
C PRO A 8 10.24 3.96 -19.52
N LYS A 9 11.39 4.61 -19.33
CA LYS A 9 12.33 4.44 -18.22
C LYS A 9 12.07 5.45 -17.09
N HIS A 10 10.81 5.69 -16.73
CA HIS A 10 10.48 6.58 -15.62
C HIS A 10 9.44 5.93 -14.72
N SER A 11 9.92 5.18 -13.72
CA SER A 11 9.14 4.92 -12.52
C SER A 11 8.83 6.27 -11.88
N VAL A 12 7.64 6.82 -12.09
CA VAL A 12 7.22 8.07 -11.46
C VAL A 12 6.86 7.74 -10.01
N TYR A 13 7.81 7.84 -9.10
CA TYR A 13 7.52 7.66 -7.67
C TYR A 13 6.75 8.88 -7.16
N LYS A 14 5.50 8.69 -6.76
CA LYS A 14 4.72 9.72 -6.06
C LYS A 14 4.44 9.26 -4.64
N ALA A 15 4.85 10.07 -3.67
CA ALA A 15 4.64 9.81 -2.26
C ALA A 15 3.35 10.48 -1.78
N PHE A 16 2.51 9.73 -1.08
CA PHE A 16 1.23 10.19 -0.56
C PHE A 16 1.06 9.78 0.90
N ARG A 17 0.34 10.57 1.68
CA ARG A 17 -0.13 10.20 3.01
C ARG A 17 -1.59 9.74 2.92
N PRO A 18 -1.89 8.50 3.32
CA PRO A 18 -3.27 8.06 3.50
C PRO A 18 -3.87 8.76 4.70
N ILE A 19 -4.91 9.57 4.47
CA ILE A 19 -5.78 10.07 5.51
C ILE A 19 -6.88 9.03 5.72
N ILE A 20 -6.93 8.50 6.93
CA ILE A 20 -7.91 7.51 7.36
C ILE A 20 -8.70 8.16 8.50
N PHE A 21 -10.03 8.14 8.43
CA PHE A 21 -10.86 8.78 9.46
C PHE A 21 -10.52 8.20 10.84
N GLY A 22 -9.86 9.02 11.67
CA GLY A 22 -9.43 8.70 13.03
C GLY A 22 -7.93 8.43 13.22
N GLY A 23 -7.14 8.19 12.16
CA GLY A 23 -5.74 7.74 12.33
C GLY A 23 -4.83 7.80 11.11
N CYS A 24 -3.65 7.17 11.24
CA CYS A 24 -2.57 7.13 10.26
C CYS A 24 -2.05 5.71 10.06
N LEU A 25 -1.21 5.48 9.04
CA LEU A 25 -0.55 4.19 8.85
C LEU A 25 0.87 4.17 9.42
N THR A 26 1.16 3.12 10.18
CA THR A 26 2.46 2.82 10.76
C THR A 26 2.81 1.33 10.55
N LEU A 27 3.90 0.88 11.18
CA LEU A 27 4.39 -0.49 11.13
C LEU A 27 4.64 -1.00 12.55
N SER A 28 4.19 -2.21 12.83
CA SER A 28 4.54 -2.86 14.10
C SER A 28 4.62 -4.39 13.97
N PRO A 29 5.33 -5.06 14.89
CA PRO A 29 5.41 -6.52 14.94
C PRO A 29 4.04 -7.15 15.22
N LEU A 30 3.89 -8.44 14.92
CA LEU A 30 2.68 -9.21 15.25
C LEU A 30 2.99 -10.19 16.37
N GLY A 31 2.41 -9.95 17.55
CA GLY A 31 2.73 -10.68 18.77
C GLY A 31 4.20 -10.53 19.16
N ASP A 32 4.80 -11.63 19.62
CA ASP A 32 6.21 -11.67 20.02
C ASP A 32 7.19 -11.80 18.83
N ASN A 33 6.66 -12.01 17.62
CA ASN A 33 7.49 -12.12 16.41
C ASN A 33 7.94 -10.74 15.95
N GLN A 34 9.21 -10.42 16.20
CA GLN A 34 9.77 -9.11 15.91
C GLN A 34 9.69 -8.72 14.42
N CYS A 35 9.76 -9.70 13.51
CA CYS A 35 9.65 -9.50 12.06
C CYS A 35 8.78 -10.62 11.42
N PRO A 36 8.12 -10.36 10.27
CA PRO A 36 8.05 -9.08 9.56
C PRO A 36 7.19 -8.05 10.30
N LEU A 37 7.31 -6.78 9.90
CA LEU A 37 6.41 -5.74 10.38
C LEU A 37 5.14 -5.72 9.53
N TYR A 38 4.00 -5.49 10.18
CA TYR A 38 2.69 -5.43 9.53
C TYR A 38 2.18 -4.00 9.52
N ILE A 39 1.41 -3.66 8.47
CA ILE A 39 0.85 -2.31 8.37
C ILE A 39 -0.24 -2.15 9.44
N GLU A 40 0.00 -1.23 10.36
CA GLU A 40 -0.91 -0.89 11.45
C GLU A 40 -1.62 0.42 11.13
N GLN A 41 -2.90 0.50 11.47
CA GLN A 41 -3.59 1.77 11.60
C GLN A 41 -3.53 2.21 13.06
N GLN A 42 -2.88 3.34 13.30
CA GLN A 42 -2.78 3.93 14.63
C GLN A 42 -3.71 5.13 14.75
N PHE A 43 -4.43 5.22 15.87
CA PHE A 43 -5.22 6.39 16.23
C PHE A 43 -4.37 7.33 17.08
N SER A 44 -3.76 8.33 16.44
CA SER A 44 -3.05 9.41 17.12
C SER A 44 -3.41 10.73 16.47
N LYS A 45 -3.65 11.76 17.29
CA LYS A 45 -3.88 13.13 16.78
C LYS A 45 -2.56 13.82 16.43
N ASP A 46 -1.45 13.35 16.97
CA ASP A 46 -0.13 13.95 16.85
C ASP A 46 0.75 13.24 15.80
N ASP A 47 0.40 12.00 15.45
CA ASP A 47 1.10 11.24 14.42
C ASP A 47 0.35 11.27 13.09
N ILE A 48 1.08 11.64 12.03
CA ILE A 48 0.59 11.70 10.65
C ILE A 48 0.99 10.45 9.84
N GLY A 49 1.62 9.47 10.50
CA GLY A 49 2.08 8.20 9.97
C GLY A 49 3.16 8.31 8.91
N TYR A 50 3.41 7.19 8.24
CA TYR A 50 4.38 7.11 7.15
C TYR A 50 3.71 7.28 5.78
N PRO A 51 4.33 8.05 4.87
CA PRO A 51 3.84 8.15 3.51
C PRO A 51 4.07 6.84 2.74
N ILE A 52 3.25 6.60 1.73
CA ILE A 52 3.37 5.48 0.80
C ILE A 52 3.77 5.97 -0.59
N ARG A 53 4.48 5.14 -1.35
CA ARG A 53 4.85 5.36 -2.75
C ARG A 53 4.21 4.30 -3.63
N PHE A 54 3.70 4.75 -4.77
CA PHE A 54 3.21 3.87 -5.83
C PHE A 54 4.26 3.70 -6.92
N SER A 55 4.34 2.51 -7.50
CA SER A 55 5.27 2.21 -8.59
C SER A 55 4.80 1.02 -9.44
N ASN A 56 5.51 0.74 -10.53
CA ASN A 56 5.39 -0.50 -11.31
C ASN A 56 4.02 -0.78 -11.96
N TRP A 57 3.38 0.25 -12.51
CA TRP A 57 2.21 0.09 -13.39
C TRP A 57 2.63 0.01 -14.87
N GLY A 58 1.85 -0.71 -15.69
CA GLY A 58 2.23 -1.10 -17.05
C GLY A 58 1.94 -0.04 -18.12
N SER A 59 0.92 0.79 -17.92
CA SER A 59 0.40 1.74 -18.91
C SER A 59 1.37 2.87 -19.28
N GLY A 60 2.45 3.07 -18.51
CA GLY A 60 3.34 4.22 -18.68
C GLY A 60 2.68 5.56 -18.34
N ALA A 61 1.50 5.54 -17.69
CA ALA A 61 0.81 6.75 -17.24
C ALA A 61 1.73 7.61 -16.35
N ARG A 62 1.62 8.94 -16.48
CA ARG A 62 2.37 9.90 -15.66
C ARG A 62 1.79 10.11 -14.25
N PHE A 63 0.56 9.65 -14.06
CA PHE A 63 -0.20 9.69 -12.81
C PHE A 63 -0.49 8.27 -12.36
N VAL A 64 -0.84 8.10 -11.08
CA VAL A 64 -1.14 6.77 -10.53
C VAL A 64 -2.47 6.30 -11.15
N PRO A 65 -2.47 5.25 -11.97
CA PRO A 65 -3.64 4.83 -12.71
C PRO A 65 -4.64 4.11 -11.79
N GLU A 66 -5.93 4.35 -12.03
CA GLU A 66 -7.00 3.59 -11.39
C GLU A 66 -7.10 2.19 -12.01
N SER A 67 -7.42 1.18 -11.19
CA SER A 67 -7.69 -0.20 -11.65
C SER A 67 -6.54 -0.87 -12.43
N GLU A 68 -5.31 -0.41 -12.25
CA GLU A 68 -4.11 -1.05 -12.80
C GLU A 68 -3.24 -1.61 -11.68
N ASN A 69 -2.61 -2.76 -11.94
CA ASN A 69 -1.71 -3.38 -10.97
C ASN A 69 -0.50 -2.47 -10.74
N LEU A 70 -0.23 -2.20 -9.47
CA LEU A 70 0.88 -1.40 -9.00
C LEU A 70 1.45 -2.01 -7.72
N ASN A 71 2.65 -1.57 -7.36
CA ASN A 71 3.25 -1.87 -6.06
C ASN A 71 3.13 -0.66 -5.13
N ILE A 72 2.94 -0.94 -3.85
CA ILE A 72 2.88 0.04 -2.77
C ILE A 72 4.10 -0.16 -1.88
N GLU A 73 4.81 0.91 -1.55
CA GLU A 73 5.97 0.92 -0.64
C GLU A 73 5.72 1.92 0.48
N MET A 74 5.98 1.58 1.74
CA MET A 74 5.87 2.52 2.86
C MET A 74 7.20 3.21 3.16
N VAL A 75 7.29 4.52 2.97
CA VAL A 75 8.55 5.24 3.12
C VAL A 75 8.88 5.47 4.59
N ILE A 76 9.73 4.61 5.14
CA ILE A 76 10.21 4.68 6.54
C ILE A 76 11.74 4.74 6.61
N PRO A 77 12.33 5.17 7.74
CA PRO A 77 13.74 4.94 8.03
C PRO A 77 14.08 3.44 8.11
N ILE A 78 15.35 3.09 7.87
CA ILE A 78 15.83 1.71 8.05
C ILE A 78 15.55 1.24 9.49
N THR A 79 14.99 0.02 9.62
CA THR A 79 14.74 -0.63 10.92
C THR A 79 15.39 -2.01 10.94
N THR A 80 15.38 -2.68 12.10
CA THR A 80 15.94 -4.03 12.26
C THR A 80 15.31 -5.05 11.30
N CYS A 81 14.00 -4.94 11.05
CA CYS A 81 13.28 -5.78 10.09
C CYS A 81 13.34 -5.25 8.66
N VAL A 82 13.49 -3.93 8.50
CA VAL A 82 13.46 -3.24 7.20
C VAL A 82 14.86 -2.74 6.88
N GLN A 83 15.65 -3.61 6.27
CA GLN A 83 17.05 -3.29 5.95
C GLN A 83 17.21 -2.63 4.57
N SER A 84 16.27 -2.85 3.64
CA SER A 84 16.42 -2.40 2.24
C SER A 84 15.17 -1.81 1.61
N SER A 85 13.97 -2.27 1.98
CA SER A 85 12.70 -1.79 1.39
C SER A 85 11.47 -2.30 2.16
N THR A 86 10.31 -1.69 1.86
CA THR A 86 9.04 -1.82 2.60
C THR A 86 7.85 -1.95 1.65
N TYR A 87 8.02 -2.78 0.64
CA TYR A 87 6.92 -3.06 -0.27
C TYR A 87 5.83 -3.81 0.47
N TRP A 88 4.58 -3.56 0.12
CA TRP A 88 3.45 -4.23 0.71
C TRP A 88 3.32 -5.63 0.12
N TRP A 89 3.10 -6.60 1.01
CA TRP A 89 2.92 -8.01 0.64
C TRP A 89 1.72 -8.59 1.37
N VAL A 90 0.91 -9.35 0.64
CA VAL A 90 -0.09 -10.22 1.28
C VAL A 90 0.63 -11.40 1.94
N THR A 91 0.46 -11.52 3.25
CA THR A 91 1.13 -12.52 4.09
C THR A 91 0.12 -13.33 4.86
N ALA A 92 0.23 -14.66 4.76
CA ALA A 92 -0.49 -15.58 5.62
C ALA A 92 0.28 -15.71 6.94
N THR A 93 -0.43 -15.59 8.05
CA THR A 93 0.14 -15.76 9.39
C THR A 93 -0.47 -17.01 10.02
N GLU A 94 0.39 -17.87 10.58
CA GLU A 94 -0.05 -19.06 11.29
C GLU A 94 -1.02 -18.69 12.43
N GLY A 95 -2.12 -19.43 12.54
CA GLY A 95 -3.15 -19.20 13.56
C GLY A 95 -4.09 -18.02 13.27
N SER A 96 -3.79 -17.15 12.30
CA SER A 96 -4.70 -16.08 11.90
C SER A 96 -5.63 -16.51 10.77
N LYS A 97 -6.89 -16.10 10.86
CA LYS A 97 -7.87 -16.24 9.77
C LYS A 97 -7.72 -15.17 8.69
N TRP A 98 -6.90 -14.14 8.95
CA TRP A 98 -6.72 -12.99 8.08
C TRP A 98 -5.46 -13.15 7.23
N LEU A 99 -5.53 -12.65 6.00
CA LEU A 99 -4.34 -12.43 5.17
C LEU A 99 -3.91 -10.97 5.35
N PHE A 100 -2.89 -10.75 6.17
CA PHE A 100 -2.43 -9.40 6.51
C PHE A 100 -1.58 -8.78 5.42
N ILE A 101 -1.41 -7.46 5.49
CA ILE A 101 -0.42 -6.73 4.69
C ILE A 101 0.82 -6.51 5.54
N SER A 102 1.95 -7.05 5.09
CA SER A 102 3.26 -6.89 5.71
C SER A 102 4.20 -6.01 4.87
N ALA A 103 5.20 -5.44 5.51
CA ALA A 103 6.33 -4.80 4.86
C ALA A 103 7.40 -5.85 4.52
N GLY A 104 7.83 -5.87 3.27
CA GLY A 104 8.81 -6.83 2.77
C GLY A 104 9.71 -6.24 1.68
N PRO A 105 10.59 -7.07 1.11
CA PRO A 105 11.56 -6.63 0.11
C PRO A 105 10.87 -6.15 -1.16
N LYS A 106 11.60 -5.38 -1.98
CA LYS A 106 11.19 -5.02 -3.33
C LYS A 106 10.88 -6.29 -4.13
N PRO A 107 9.70 -6.39 -4.77
CA PRO A 107 9.34 -7.56 -5.55
C PRO A 107 10.23 -7.70 -6.78
N ASP A 108 10.89 -8.85 -6.89
CA ASP A 108 11.60 -9.26 -8.10
C ASP A 108 10.63 -9.84 -9.13
N PRO A 109 10.95 -9.78 -10.44
CA PRO A 109 10.15 -10.44 -11.47
C PRO A 109 10.04 -11.95 -11.18
N GLY A 110 8.82 -12.45 -10.97
CA GLY A 110 8.61 -13.86 -10.63
C GLY A 110 7.19 -14.15 -10.16
N GLU A 111 6.94 -15.38 -9.73
CA GLU A 111 5.62 -15.79 -9.27
C GLU A 111 5.24 -15.13 -7.94
N ALA A 112 6.18 -15.04 -7.00
CA ALA A 112 5.95 -14.46 -5.69
C ALA A 112 5.48 -12.99 -5.77
N SER A 113 5.95 -12.21 -6.76
CA SER A 113 5.58 -10.79 -6.92
C SER A 113 4.07 -10.57 -7.09
N SER A 114 3.32 -11.58 -7.50
CA SER A 114 1.86 -11.52 -7.54
C SER A 114 1.21 -11.21 -6.19
N LYS A 115 1.87 -11.55 -5.08
CA LYS A 115 1.41 -11.21 -3.71
C LYS A 115 1.65 -9.75 -3.34
N SER A 116 2.26 -8.96 -4.22
CA SER A 116 2.58 -7.54 -4.02
C SER A 116 1.83 -6.61 -4.99
N PHE A 117 0.90 -7.14 -5.80
CA PHE A 117 0.10 -6.35 -6.74
C PHE A 117 -1.19 -5.84 -6.10
N PHE A 118 -1.31 -4.52 -6.08
CA PHE A 118 -2.49 -3.82 -5.61
C PHE A 118 -3.05 -2.94 -6.72
N GLN A 119 -4.30 -2.52 -6.53
CA GLN A 119 -4.96 -1.53 -7.35
C GLN A 119 -5.57 -0.46 -6.45
N ILE A 120 -5.62 0.76 -6.95
CA ILE A 120 -6.39 1.86 -6.33
C ILE A 120 -7.67 2.01 -7.15
N LYS A 121 -8.81 2.12 -6.47
CA LYS A 121 -10.13 2.36 -7.09
C LYS A 121 -10.89 3.44 -6.34
N LYS A 122 -11.75 4.20 -7.00
CA LYS A 122 -12.65 5.14 -6.33
C LYS A 122 -13.68 4.42 -5.48
N VAL A 123 -14.10 5.05 -4.38
CA VAL A 123 -15.17 4.56 -3.51
C VAL A 123 -16.50 5.13 -3.99
N GLY A 124 -17.08 4.44 -4.99
CA GLY A 124 -18.35 4.86 -5.61
C GLY A 124 -18.30 6.27 -6.22
N ASP A 125 -19.46 6.79 -6.61
CA ASP A 125 -19.53 8.07 -7.31
C ASP A 125 -19.63 9.29 -6.37
N PHE A 126 -19.92 9.07 -5.08
CA PHE A 126 -20.28 10.13 -4.12
C PHE A 126 -19.21 10.49 -3.09
N THR A 127 -18.07 9.78 -3.07
CA THR A 127 -16.98 10.10 -2.14
C THR A 127 -15.70 10.38 -2.92
N ASN A 128 -14.98 11.46 -2.56
CA ASN A 128 -13.63 11.76 -3.08
C ASN A 128 -12.56 10.79 -2.53
N GLY A 129 -12.97 9.61 -2.07
CA GLY A 129 -12.13 8.61 -1.46
C GLY A 129 -11.73 7.51 -2.44
N TYR A 130 -10.61 6.89 -2.15
CA TYR A 130 -10.13 5.71 -2.84
C TYR A 130 -10.18 4.51 -1.89
N LYS A 131 -10.15 3.31 -2.47
CA LYS A 131 -9.92 2.05 -1.76
C LYS A 131 -8.74 1.34 -2.41
N ILE A 132 -8.03 0.58 -1.59
CA ILE A 132 -6.96 -0.29 -2.04
C ILE A 132 -7.53 -1.70 -2.19
N MET A 133 -7.22 -2.35 -3.29
CA MET A 133 -7.57 -3.74 -3.54
C MET A 133 -6.28 -4.54 -3.79
N PHE A 134 -6.22 -5.76 -3.31
CA PHE A 134 -5.24 -6.74 -3.74
C PHE A 134 -5.82 -7.53 -4.92
N CYS A 135 -5.06 -7.69 -6.00
CA CYS A 135 -5.50 -8.42 -7.18
C CYS A 135 -4.54 -9.56 -7.49
N SER A 136 -5.04 -10.80 -7.40
CA SER A 136 -4.25 -11.98 -7.74
C SER A 136 -4.10 -12.13 -9.25
N LYS A 137 -3.25 -13.07 -9.69
CA LYS A 137 -3.03 -13.38 -11.11
C LYS A 137 -4.31 -13.78 -11.86
N ASP A 138 -5.29 -14.32 -11.16
CA ASP A 138 -6.56 -14.78 -11.76
C ASP A 138 -7.56 -13.62 -11.98
N ASN A 139 -7.11 -12.37 -11.90
CA ASN A 139 -7.92 -11.15 -11.95
C ASN A 139 -9.00 -11.05 -10.85
N ASN A 140 -8.91 -11.89 -9.82
CA ASN A 140 -9.76 -11.78 -8.65
C ASN A 140 -9.18 -10.74 -7.69
N CYS A 141 -9.95 -9.68 -7.46
CA CYS A 141 -9.54 -8.59 -6.57
C CYS A 141 -10.34 -8.63 -5.27
N ILE A 142 -9.64 -8.54 -4.14
CA ILE A 142 -10.22 -8.49 -2.79
C ILE A 142 -9.88 -7.12 -2.17
N ASN A 143 -10.81 -6.55 -1.41
CA ASN A 143 -10.53 -5.28 -0.75
C ASN A 143 -9.43 -5.47 0.31
N VAL A 144 -8.58 -4.46 0.44
CA VAL A 144 -7.82 -4.27 1.67
C VAL A 144 -8.71 -3.47 2.61
N GLY A 145 -8.82 -3.92 3.85
CA GLY A 145 -9.60 -3.33 4.93
C GLY A 145 -8.80 -3.24 6.22
N ILE A 146 -9.42 -2.71 7.26
CA ILE A 146 -8.87 -2.72 8.63
C ILE A 146 -9.53 -3.84 9.41
N VAL A 147 -8.72 -4.64 10.09
CA VAL A 147 -9.17 -5.70 11.02
C VAL A 147 -8.43 -5.57 12.32
N VAL A 148 -9.02 -6.06 13.42
CA VAL A 148 -8.32 -6.15 14.71
C VAL A 148 -7.67 -7.53 14.78
N ASP A 149 -6.36 -7.57 15.02
CA ASP A 149 -5.62 -8.82 15.24
C ASP A 149 -5.89 -9.39 16.65
N GLU A 150 -5.37 -10.58 16.91
CA GLU A 150 -5.54 -11.28 18.19
C GLU A 150 -4.92 -10.54 19.39
N TYR A 151 -4.07 -9.54 19.16
CA TYR A 151 -3.44 -8.69 20.18
C TYR A 151 -4.15 -7.34 20.34
N GLY A 152 -5.27 -7.12 19.65
CA GLY A 152 -6.04 -5.87 19.74
C GLY A 152 -5.50 -4.73 18.87
N VAL A 153 -4.56 -5.00 17.95
CA VAL A 153 -3.99 -3.99 17.06
C VAL A 153 -4.75 -3.95 15.73
N GLN A 154 -5.02 -2.75 15.23
CA GLN A 154 -5.69 -2.58 13.94
C GLN A 154 -4.70 -2.75 12.79
N ARG A 155 -4.90 -3.78 11.96
CA ARG A 155 -4.05 -4.17 10.84
C ARG A 155 -4.75 -3.99 9.52
N LEU A 156 -3.97 -3.72 8.48
CA LEU A 156 -4.46 -3.92 7.12
C LEU A 156 -4.47 -5.41 6.81
N ALA A 157 -5.59 -5.87 6.26
CA ALA A 157 -5.76 -7.24 5.80
C ALA A 157 -6.71 -7.32 4.60
N LEU A 158 -6.68 -8.45 3.90
CA LEU A 158 -7.70 -8.77 2.92
C LEU A 158 -9.02 -9.07 3.63
N CYS A 159 -10.08 -8.34 3.28
CA CYS A 159 -11.41 -8.59 3.80
C CYS A 159 -12.50 -8.07 2.85
N THR A 160 -13.76 -8.31 3.19
CA THR A 160 -14.90 -7.89 2.36
C THR A 160 -15.14 -6.38 2.42
N MET A 161 -14.89 -5.76 3.56
CA MET A 161 -15.13 -4.33 3.80
C MET A 161 -13.90 -3.49 3.42
N PRO A 162 -13.97 -2.64 2.37
CA PRO A 162 -12.88 -1.73 2.08
C PRO A 162 -12.76 -0.67 3.17
N PHE A 163 -11.54 -0.17 3.41
CA PHE A 163 -11.35 1.07 4.15
C PHE A 163 -11.15 2.24 3.17
N PRO A 164 -12.05 3.25 3.16
CA PRO A 164 -11.86 4.44 2.34
C PRO A 164 -10.66 5.25 2.83
N ILE A 165 -9.83 5.68 1.89
CA ILE A 165 -8.69 6.56 2.13
C ILE A 165 -8.78 7.80 1.26
N THR A 166 -8.34 8.93 1.80
CA THR A 166 -7.99 10.09 0.98
C THR A 166 -6.47 10.16 0.88
N LEU A 167 -5.93 10.36 -0.32
CA LEU A 167 -4.49 10.47 -0.53
C LEU A 167 -4.13 11.96 -0.62
N VAL A 168 -3.30 12.44 0.28
CA VAL A 168 -2.70 13.78 0.17
C VAL A 168 -1.22 13.67 -0.17
N LYS A 169 -0.69 14.61 -0.93
CA LYS A 169 0.71 14.59 -1.31
C LYS A 169 1.61 14.64 -0.08
N ALA A 170 2.60 13.77 -0.01
CA ALA A 170 3.65 13.84 1.00
C ALA A 170 4.67 14.88 0.55
N ASP A 171 4.39 16.16 0.80
CA ASP A 171 5.35 17.21 0.47
C ASP A 171 6.58 17.09 1.36
N GLY A 172 7.78 17.22 0.78
CA GLY A 172 9.00 17.52 1.56
C GLY A 172 8.94 18.90 2.23
N THR A 173 7.93 19.71 1.90
CA THR A 173 7.63 21.05 2.46
C THR A 173 6.18 21.41 2.14
N GLN A 174 5.37 21.55 3.20
CA GLN A 174 4.07 22.24 3.31
C GLN A 174 2.93 21.85 2.36
N GLY A 175 1.87 21.33 3.00
CA GLY A 175 0.70 20.73 2.37
C GLY A 175 -0.02 21.61 1.36
N ARG A 176 -0.23 21.04 0.18
CA ARG A 176 -1.45 21.25 -0.59
C ARG A 176 -2.01 19.92 -1.07
N SER A 177 -3.24 19.64 -0.67
CA SER A 177 -4.06 18.56 -1.21
C SER A 177 -4.36 18.86 -2.67
N TYR A 178 -4.06 17.92 -3.56
CA TYR A 178 -4.49 17.96 -4.95
C TYR A 178 -5.14 16.63 -5.32
N ILE A 179 -6.20 16.76 -6.13
CA ILE A 179 -6.95 15.67 -6.74
C ILE A 179 -5.99 14.85 -7.61
N ILE A 180 -6.06 13.52 -7.49
CA ILE A 180 -5.36 12.62 -8.42
C ILE A 180 -6.18 12.64 -9.71
N GLU A 181 -5.83 13.55 -10.62
CA GLU A 181 -6.23 13.52 -12.03
C GLU A 181 -5.31 12.61 -12.84
#